data_AF-A0A401FMN9-F1
#
_entry.id   AF-A0A401FMN9-F1
#
_cell.length_a   1.000
_cell.length_b   1.000
_cell.length_c   1.000
_cell.angle_alpha   90.00
_cell.angle_beta   90.00
_cell.angle_gamma   90.00
#
_symmetry.space_group_name_H-M   'P 1'
#
loop_
_entity.id
_entity.type
_entity.pdbx_description
1 polymer ?
#
loop_
_entity_poly.entity_id
_entity_poly.type
_entity_poly.pdbx_seq_one_letter_code
_entity_poly.pdbx_strand_id
1 'polypeptide(L)'
;MFGPGVMAVLGVIVLLFQALLLAHGGLTTLGANCFSMTIVGPFVGFAVYKVCRALKVNRSVSLFLCAMLADWSTYVTTSFQLAVVFPDPSSGVVGAAIKFLSIYAITQIPLAIAEGLLTVVVYNLVISNNLWKENQLA
;
A
#
# COMPACT_ATOMS: atom_id res chain seq x y z
N MET A 1 -3.40 -1.33 -12.38
CA MET A 1 -4.01 -0.52 -13.46
C MET A 1 -3.01 0.50 -14.01
N PHE A 2 -2.39 1.29 -13.14
CA PHE A 2 -1.29 2.18 -13.51
C PHE A 2 0.04 1.66 -12.95
N GLY A 3 1.15 1.93 -13.65
CA GLY A 3 2.48 1.49 -13.20
C GLY A 3 2.99 2.28 -11.98
N PRO A 4 3.96 1.73 -11.23
CA PRO A 4 4.45 2.32 -9.98
C PRO A 4 4.99 3.76 -10.16
N GLY A 5 5.63 4.08 -11.29
CA GLY A 5 6.11 5.44 -11.57
C GLY A 5 4.99 6.48 -11.68
N VAL A 6 3.87 6.13 -12.29
CA VAL A 6 2.70 7.03 -12.40
C VAL A 6 2.00 7.16 -11.03
N MET A 7 1.92 6.07 -10.28
CA MET A 7 1.34 6.07 -8.94
C MET A 7 2.15 6.90 -7.94
N ALA A 8 3.47 7.00 -8.08
CA ALA A 8 4.30 7.86 -7.24
C ALA A 8 3.88 9.33 -7.33
N VAL A 9 3.65 9.83 -8.55
CA VAL A 9 3.26 11.24 -8.80
C VAL A 9 1.80 11.50 -8.41
N LEU A 10 0.88 10.64 -8.86
CA LEU A 10 -0.54 10.78 -8.53
C LEU A 10 -0.77 10.64 -7.02
N GLY A 11 -0.04 9.75 -6.36
CA GLY A 11 -0.12 9.53 -4.93
C GLY A 11 0.26 10.77 -4.12
N VAL A 12 1.28 11.54 -4.52
CA VAL A 12 1.64 12.80 -3.84
C VAL A 12 0.48 13.80 -3.91
N ILE A 13 -0.17 13.92 -5.06
CA ILE A 13 -1.32 14.81 -5.26
C ILE A 13 -2.49 14.37 -4.37
N VAL A 14 -2.78 13.07 -4.34
CA VAL A 14 -3.83 12.50 -3.47
C VAL A 14 -3.53 12.80 -2.00
N LEU A 15 -2.30 12.57 -1.54
CA LEU A 15 -1.89 12.84 -0.16
C LEU A 15 -1.96 14.33 0.20
N LEU A 16 -1.66 15.22 -0.75
CA LEU A 16 -1.82 16.66 -0.57
C LEU A 16 -3.29 17.03 -0.34
N PHE A 17 -4.20 16.47 -1.13
CA PHE A 17 -5.63 16.68 -0.92
C PHE A 17 -6.12 16.05 0.38
N GLN A 18 -5.61 14.89 0.79
CA GLN A 18 -5.95 14.31 2.09
C GLN A 18 -5.53 15.21 3.25
N ALA A 19 -4.33 15.79 3.19
CA ALA A 19 -3.82 16.69 4.21
C ALA A 19 -4.62 18.01 4.26
N LEU A 20 -4.98 18.59 3.11
CA LEU A 20 -5.65 19.89 3.03
C LEU A 20 -7.16 19.84 3.20
N LEU A 21 -7.83 18.82 2.63
CA LEU A 21 -9.30 18.76 2.54
C LEU A 21 -9.93 17.84 3.58
N LEU A 22 -9.25 16.75 3.95
CA LEU A 22 -9.80 15.73 4.86
C LEU A 22 -9.19 15.79 6.27
N ALA A 23 -8.26 16.72 6.50
CA ALA A 23 -7.44 16.78 7.73
C ALA A 23 -6.84 15.41 8.08
N HIS A 24 -6.51 14.61 7.05
CA HIS A 24 -5.96 13.27 7.19
C HIS A 24 -4.50 13.27 6.74
N GLY A 25 -3.58 13.02 7.66
CA GLY A 25 -2.14 13.20 7.45
C GLY A 25 -1.66 14.58 7.89
N GLY A 26 -0.71 15.16 7.15
CA GLY A 26 -0.14 16.47 7.47
C GLY A 26 0.88 16.93 6.42
N LEU A 27 1.12 18.24 6.33
CA LEU A 27 2.06 18.81 5.36
C LEU A 27 3.51 18.42 5.67
N THR A 28 3.88 18.34 6.94
CA THR A 28 5.21 17.91 7.39
C THR A 28 5.39 16.39 7.32
N THR A 29 4.31 15.63 7.49
CA THR A 29 4.31 14.16 7.36
C THR A 29 4.12 13.69 5.92
N LEU A 30 3.81 14.61 4.98
CA LEU A 30 3.57 14.31 3.57
C LEU A 30 4.73 13.50 2.96
N GLY A 31 5.98 13.90 3.21
CA GLY A 31 7.15 13.18 2.66
C GLY A 31 7.25 11.74 3.15
N ALA A 32 7.03 11.52 4.46
CA ALA A 32 7.05 10.18 5.05
C ALA A 32 5.90 9.30 4.50
N ASN A 33 4.70 9.87 4.39
CA ASN A 33 3.52 9.20 3.85
C ASN A 33 3.68 8.88 2.35
N CYS A 34 4.25 9.80 1.57
CA CYS A 34 4.56 9.56 0.16
C CYS A 34 5.52 8.36 0.04
N PHE A 35 6.56 8.32 0.86
CA PHE A 35 7.53 7.21 0.82
C PHE A 35 6.86 5.86 1.09
N SER A 36 6.01 5.74 2.10
CA SER A 36 5.34 4.46 2.40
C SER A 36 4.26 4.13 1.36
N MET A 37 3.32 5.04 1.10
CA MET A 37 2.10 4.77 0.33
C MET A 37 2.26 4.87 -1.19
N THR A 38 3.17 5.71 -1.69
CA THR A 38 3.27 5.98 -3.13
C THR A 38 4.52 5.38 -3.76
N ILE A 39 5.50 4.99 -2.93
CA ILE A 39 6.73 4.33 -3.36
C ILE A 39 6.74 2.87 -2.91
N VAL A 40 6.84 2.61 -1.60
CA VAL A 40 7.02 1.24 -1.09
C VAL A 40 5.83 0.34 -1.43
N GLY A 41 4.61 0.76 -1.10
CA GLY A 41 3.39 -0.01 -1.39
C GLY A 41 3.27 -0.41 -2.87
N PRO A 42 3.27 0.55 -3.82
CA PRO A 42 3.18 0.25 -5.24
C PRO A 42 4.33 -0.61 -5.78
N PHE A 43 5.56 -0.45 -5.28
CA PHE A 43 6.68 -1.30 -5.67
C PHE A 43 6.48 -2.75 -5.21
N VAL A 44 6.11 -2.94 -3.94
CA VAL A 44 5.87 -4.29 -3.38
C VAL A 44 4.70 -4.95 -4.08
N GLY A 45 3.57 -4.24 -4.24
CA GLY A 45 2.40 -4.76 -4.96
C GLY A 45 2.74 -5.15 -6.40
N PHE A 46 3.48 -4.31 -7.13
CA PHE A 46 3.90 -4.61 -8.50
C PHE A 46 4.84 -5.82 -8.57
N ALA A 47 5.80 -5.93 -7.64
CA ALA A 47 6.70 -7.07 -7.56
C ALA A 47 5.93 -8.37 -7.27
N VAL A 48 5.02 -8.34 -6.28
CA VAL A 48 4.15 -9.48 -5.94
C VAL A 48 3.31 -9.89 -7.14
N TYR A 49 2.66 -8.93 -7.80
CA TYR A 49 1.86 -9.21 -8.99
C TYR A 49 2.71 -9.89 -10.07
N LYS A 50 3.89 -9.35 -10.40
CA LYS A 50 4.79 -9.91 -11.40
C LYS A 50 5.24 -11.33 -11.05
N VAL A 51 5.58 -11.59 -9.79
CA VAL A 51 5.95 -12.93 -9.30
C VAL A 51 4.76 -13.90 -9.41
N CYS A 52 3.57 -13.51 -8.98
CA CYS A 52 2.37 -14.34 -9.11
C CYS A 52 2.04 -14.65 -10.58
N ARG A 53 2.22 -13.69 -11.48
CA ARG A 53 2.04 -13.90 -12.94
C ARG A 53 3.08 -14.86 -13.50
N ALA A 54 4.35 -14.74 -13.09
CA ALA A 54 5.42 -15.66 -13.50
C ALA A 54 5.16 -17.10 -13.03
N LEU A 55 4.58 -17.25 -11.82
CA LEU A 55 4.18 -18.54 -11.24
C LEU A 55 2.83 -19.05 -11.77
N LYS A 56 2.21 -18.38 -12.75
CA LYS A 56 0.90 -18.73 -13.34
C LYS A 56 -0.24 -18.83 -12.32
N VAL A 57 -0.15 -18.07 -11.23
CA VAL A 57 -1.23 -17.94 -10.23
C VAL A 57 -2.45 -17.30 -10.89
N ASN A 58 -3.66 -17.71 -10.46
CA ASN A 58 -4.91 -17.11 -10.94
C ASN A 58 -4.87 -15.58 -10.76
N ARG A 59 -5.40 -14.84 -11.74
CA ARG A 59 -5.43 -13.38 -11.76
C ARG A 59 -6.08 -12.80 -10.50
N SER A 60 -7.24 -13.32 -10.09
CA SER A 60 -7.94 -12.81 -8.91
C SER A 60 -7.08 -12.95 -7.65
N VAL A 61 -6.41 -14.09 -7.48
CA VAL A 61 -5.49 -14.32 -6.35
C VAL A 61 -4.26 -13.42 -6.44
N SER A 62 -3.72 -13.23 -7.65
CA SER A 62 -2.58 -12.34 -7.88
C SER A 62 -2.90 -10.88 -7.51
N LEU A 63 -4.12 -10.41 -7.83
CA LEU A 63 -4.59 -9.07 -7.50
C LEU A 63 -4.86 -8.92 -6.00
N PHE A 64 -5.48 -9.93 -5.38
CA PHE A 64 -5.68 -9.95 -3.93
C PHE A 64 -4.34 -9.85 -3.18
N LEU A 65 -3.37 -10.70 -3.52
CA LEU A 65 -2.05 -10.69 -2.90
C LEU A 65 -1.29 -9.39 -3.18
N CYS A 66 -1.42 -8.84 -4.38
CA CYS A 66 -0.83 -7.56 -4.75
C CYS A 66 -1.32 -6.43 -3.82
N ALA A 67 -2.63 -6.28 -3.66
CA ALA A 67 -3.21 -5.23 -2.80
C ALA A 67 -2.87 -5.46 -1.32
N MET A 68 -3.15 -6.66 -0.81
CA MET A 68 -2.91 -7.00 0.59
C MET A 68 -1.45 -6.80 1.02
N LEU A 69 -0.47 -7.23 0.20
CA LEU A 69 0.94 -7.08 0.53
C LEU A 69 1.47 -5.66 0.28
N ALA A 70 0.89 -4.91 -0.65
CA ALA A 70 1.18 -3.48 -0.80
C ALA A 70 0.76 -2.71 0.47
N ASP A 71 -0.44 -2.96 0.98
CA ASP A 71 -0.96 -2.33 2.20
C ASP A 71 -0.10 -2.68 3.39
N TRP A 72 0.19 -3.96 3.61
CA TRP A 72 1.07 -4.39 4.70
C TRP A 72 2.46 -3.76 4.62
N SER A 73 3.06 -3.69 3.42
CA SER A 73 4.38 -3.06 3.28
C SER A 73 4.37 -1.56 3.60
N THR A 74 3.26 -0.87 3.29
CA THR A 74 3.04 0.52 3.65
C THR A 74 3.02 0.67 5.18
N TYR A 75 2.22 -0.15 5.87
CA TYR A 75 2.09 -0.07 7.33
C TYR A 75 3.38 -0.45 8.06
N VAL A 76 4.09 -1.47 7.57
CA VAL A 76 5.42 -1.84 8.08
C VAL A 76 6.37 -0.64 7.96
N THR A 77 6.41 0.00 6.80
CA THR A 77 7.28 1.17 6.55
C THR A 77 6.92 2.32 7.49
N THR A 78 5.64 2.63 7.64
CA THR A 78 5.17 3.68 8.56
C THR A 78 5.51 3.37 10.02
N SER A 79 5.36 2.12 10.46
CA SER A 79 5.78 1.70 11.81
C SER A 79 7.28 1.90 12.03
N PHE A 80 8.12 1.62 11.04
CA PHE A 80 9.56 1.88 11.12
C PHE A 80 9.88 3.38 11.15
N GLN A 81 9.22 4.20 10.31
CA GLN A 81 9.39 5.65 10.34
C GLN A 81 9.08 6.22 11.73
N LEU A 82 7.97 5.79 12.34
CA LEU A 82 7.60 6.19 13.70
C LEU A 82 8.59 5.67 14.75
N ALA A 83 9.08 4.45 14.62
CA ALA A 83 10.02 3.86 15.56
C ALA A 83 11.38 4.57 15.58
N VAL A 84 11.83 5.06 14.43
CA VAL A 84 13.07 5.85 14.32
C VAL A 84 12.90 7.23 14.98
N VAL A 85 11.73 7.86 14.82
CA VAL A 85 11.45 9.18 15.37
C VAL A 85 11.13 9.12 16.87
N PHE A 86 10.47 8.04 17.32
CA PHE A 86 10.08 7.82 18.71
C PHE A 86 10.61 6.48 19.24
N PRO A 87 11.92 6.37 19.50
CA PRO A 87 12.50 5.15 20.07
C PRO A 87 11.97 4.86 21.46
N ASP A 88 11.85 3.57 21.80
CA ASP A 88 11.43 3.16 23.13
C ASP A 88 12.54 3.44 24.16
N PRO A 89 12.24 3.98 25.35
CA PRO A 89 13.26 4.31 26.35
C PRO A 89 14.10 3.11 26.81
N SER A 90 13.52 1.91 26.80
CA SER A 90 14.16 0.69 27.31
C SER A 90 14.72 -0.22 26.22
N SER A 91 14.06 -0.26 25.06
CA SER A 91 14.29 -1.23 23.99
C SER A 91 14.62 -0.59 22.63
N GLY A 92 14.78 0.74 22.61
CA GLY A 92 15.22 1.51 21.46
C GLY A 92 14.26 1.43 20.26
N VAL A 93 14.81 1.59 19.06
CA VAL A 93 14.04 1.59 17.81
C VAL A 93 13.35 0.25 17.57
N VAL A 94 14.00 -0.88 17.88
CA VAL A 94 13.41 -2.21 17.65
C VAL A 94 12.18 -2.42 18.53
N GLY A 95 12.24 -2.02 19.80
CA GLY A 95 11.10 -2.10 20.70
C GLY A 95 9.95 -1.20 20.27
N ALA A 96 10.25 0.04 19.85
CA ALA A 96 9.23 0.94 19.30
C ALA A 96 8.60 0.38 18.02
N ALA A 97 9.39 -0.22 17.12
CA ALA A 97 8.88 -0.83 15.89
C ALA A 97 7.89 -1.95 16.21
N ILE A 98 8.22 -2.86 17.14
CA ILE A 98 7.31 -3.93 17.57
C ILE A 98 6.02 -3.37 18.18
N LYS A 99 6.10 -2.29 18.97
CA LYS A 99 4.92 -1.63 19.55
C LYS A 99 4.02 -1.04 18.46
N PHE A 100 4.58 -0.24 17.53
CA PHE A 100 3.78 0.35 16.46
C PHE A 100 3.19 -0.70 15.53
N LEU A 101 3.96 -1.74 15.19
CA LEU A 101 3.49 -2.82 14.32
C LEU A 101 2.36 -3.60 14.97
N SER A 102 2.46 -3.91 16.26
CA SER A 102 1.43 -4.66 16.99
C SER A 102 0.13 -3.86 17.16
N ILE A 103 0.22 -2.55 17.43
CA ILE A 103 -0.95 -1.67 17.49
C ILE A 103 -1.64 -1.58 16.13
N TYR A 104 -0.86 -1.35 15.06
CA TYR A 104 -1.42 -1.27 13.72
C TYR A 104 -1.96 -2.61 13.22
N ALA A 105 -1.36 -3.74 13.58
CA ALA A 105 -1.80 -5.05 13.13
C ALA A 105 -3.30 -5.30 13.37
N ILE A 106 -3.85 -4.86 14.50
CA ILE A 106 -5.26 -5.05 14.88
C ILE A 106 -6.20 -4.43 13.84
N THR A 107 -5.88 -3.24 13.34
CA THR A 107 -6.73 -2.52 12.37
C THR A 107 -6.31 -2.79 10.92
N GLN A 108 -5.01 -2.92 10.67
CA GLN A 108 -4.46 -2.94 9.32
C GLN A 108 -4.48 -4.33 8.69
N ILE A 109 -4.43 -5.40 9.49
CA ILE A 109 -4.61 -6.76 8.95
C ILE A 109 -6.03 -6.92 8.40
N PRO A 110 -7.11 -6.62 9.14
CA PRO A 110 -8.47 -6.68 8.59
C PRO A 110 -8.68 -5.75 7.40
N LEU A 111 -8.14 -4.52 7.45
CA LEU A 111 -8.29 -3.55 6.37
C LEU A 111 -7.65 -4.06 5.07
N ALA A 112 -6.40 -4.53 5.11
CA ALA A 112 -5.69 -5.03 3.93
C ALA A 112 -6.37 -6.26 3.29
N ILE A 113 -6.99 -7.12 4.10
CA ILE A 113 -7.78 -8.25 3.57
C ILE A 113 -9.04 -7.73 2.87
N ALA A 114 -9.75 -6.78 3.48
CA ALA A 114 -10.95 -6.19 2.89
C ALA A 114 -10.63 -5.44 1.59
N GLU A 115 -9.54 -4.67 1.57
CA GLU A 115 -9.05 -3.92 0.41
C GLU A 115 -8.56 -4.84 -0.70
N GLY A 116 -7.91 -5.96 -0.34
CA GLY A 116 -7.56 -7.01 -1.28
C GLY A 116 -8.78 -7.61 -1.99
N LEU A 117 -9.85 -7.93 -1.25
CA LEU A 117 -11.10 -8.43 -1.82
C LEU A 117 -11.78 -7.37 -2.69
N LEU A 118 -11.87 -6.13 -2.19
CA LEU A 118 -12.46 -5.00 -2.91
C LEU A 118 -11.74 -4.76 -4.24
N THR A 119 -10.41 -4.80 -4.25
CA THR A 119 -9.59 -4.63 -5.45
C THR A 119 -9.91 -5.68 -6.51
N VAL A 120 -10.08 -6.95 -6.12
CA VAL A 120 -10.46 -8.01 -7.05
C VAL A 120 -11.84 -7.74 -7.65
N VAL A 121 -12.81 -7.37 -6.83
CA VAL A 121 -14.18 -7.07 -7.29
C VAL A 121 -14.18 -5.90 -8.26
N VAL A 122 -13.56 -4.78 -7.87
CA VAL A 122 -13.48 -3.57 -8.70
C VAL A 122 -12.78 -3.87 -10.02
N TYR A 123 -11.66 -4.59 -9.99
CA TYR A 123 -10.93 -4.94 -11.20
C TYR A 123 -11.79 -5.77 -12.17
N ASN A 124 -12.46 -6.80 -11.66
CA ASN A 124 -13.32 -7.65 -12.48
C ASN A 124 -14.49 -6.86 -13.09
N LEU A 125 -15.10 -5.94 -12.34
CA LEU A 125 -16.17 -5.07 -12.84
C LEU A 125 -15.66 -4.11 -13.92
N VAL A 126 -14.47 -3.55 -13.77
CA VAL A 126 -13.85 -2.66 -14.77
C VAL A 126 -13.63 -3.41 -16.09
N ILE A 127 -13.11 -4.63 -16.02
CA ILE A 127 -12.88 -5.48 -17.19
C ILE A 127 -14.21 -5.93 -17.83
N SER A 128 -15.18 -6.39 -17.04
CA SER A 128 -16.45 -6.90 -17.56
C SER A 128 -17.28 -5.83 -18.28
N ASN A 129 -17.11 -4.57 -17.90
CA ASN A 129 -17.78 -3.43 -18.53
C ASN A 129 -16.95 -2.77 -19.65
N ASN A 130 -15.85 -3.40 -20.10
CA ASN A 130 -14.95 -2.88 -21.13
C ASN A 130 -14.38 -1.47 -20.84
N LEU A 131 -14.31 -1.07 -19.57
CA LEU A 131 -13.82 0.25 -19.16
C LEU A 131 -12.30 0.36 -19.23
N TRP A 132 -11.60 -0.78 -19.26
CA TRP A 132 -10.16 -0.84 -19.41
C TRP A 132 -9.76 -2.04 -20.26
N LYS A 133 -8.83 -1.84 -21.20
CA LYS A 133 -8.28 -2.90 -22.05
C LYS A 133 -6.85 -3.20 -21.62
N GLU A 134 -6.61 -4.45 -21.27
CA GLU A 134 -5.34 -4.99 -20.79
C GLU A 134 -4.33 -5.23 -21.93
N ASN A 135 -4.33 -4.37 -22.95
CA ASN A 135 -3.31 -4.39 -23.98
C ASN A 135 -2.22 -3.41 -23.57
N GLN A 136 -1.24 -3.75 -22.72
CA GLN A 136 0.10 -3.08 -22.60
C GLN A 136 1.07 -3.72 -21.57
N LEU A 137 0.83 -4.92 -21.01
CA LEU A 137 1.77 -5.56 -20.06
C LEU A 137 2.13 -7.02 -20.41
N ALA A 138 1.99 -7.40 -21.68
CA ALA A 138 2.62 -8.60 -22.24
C ALA A 138 3.85 -8.17 -23.03
#